data_AF-R5KJ84-F1
#
_entry.id   AF-R5KJ84-F1
#
_cell.length_a   1.000
_cell.length_b   1.000
_cell.length_c   1.000
_cell.angle_alpha   90.00
_cell.angle_beta   90.00
_cell.angle_gamma   90.00
#
_symmetry.space_group_name_H-M   'P 1'
#
loop_
_entity.id
_entity.type
_entity.pdbx_description
1 polymer ?
#
loop_
_entity_poly.entity_id
_entity_poly.type
_entity_poly.pdbx_seq_one_letter_code
_entity_poly.pdbx_strand_id
1 'polypeptide(L)'
;MIEVNGRQYHLKFNLERLKLVENALKRPIITIYTEHSGAFSISEMETIFRICLKEDGADTFCSNKQASEIFQAALKTENGYLNVNNEIARQLNEDCPFLFPNISSVSNTSEPNE
;
A
#
# COMPACT_ATOMS: atom_id res chain seq x y z
N MET A 1 -2.11 -5.58 -9.34
CA MET A 1 -1.00 -6.45 -9.76
C MET A 1 0.04 -5.63 -10.51
N ILE A 2 1.32 -5.95 -10.40
CA ILE A 2 2.44 -5.26 -11.05
C ILE A 2 3.12 -6.24 -12.00
N GLU A 3 3.33 -5.86 -13.26
CA GLU A 3 4.04 -6.67 -14.25
C GLU A 3 5.38 -6.03 -14.59
N VAL A 4 6.47 -6.78 -14.40
CA VAL A 4 7.83 -6.34 -14.75
C VAL A 4 8.58 -7.52 -15.38
N ASN A 5 9.16 -7.31 -16.57
CA ASN A 5 9.90 -8.32 -17.33
C ASN A 5 9.11 -9.63 -17.58
N GLY A 6 7.81 -9.51 -17.85
CA GLY A 6 6.92 -10.66 -18.08
C GLY A 6 6.61 -11.50 -16.83
N ARG A 7 7.01 -11.02 -15.64
CA ARG A 7 6.66 -11.64 -14.35
C ARG A 7 5.63 -10.78 -13.63
N GLN A 8 4.72 -11.45 -12.96
CA GLN A 8 3.63 -10.82 -12.21
C GLN A 8 3.96 -10.81 -10.72
N TYR A 9 3.71 -9.69 -10.08
CA TYR A 9 3.94 -9.47 -8.67
C TYR A 9 2.69 -8.86 -8.04
N HIS A 10 2.45 -9.20 -6.79
CA HIS A 10 1.39 -8.60 -5.98
C HIS A 10 1.97 -8.13 -4.65
N LEU A 11 1.38 -7.09 -4.10
CA LEU A 11 1.61 -6.74 -2.71
C LEU A 11 0.78 -7.69 -1.84
N LYS A 12 1.27 -8.03 -0.66
CA LYS A 12 0.49 -8.76 0.34
C LYS A 12 0.66 -8.11 1.70
N PHE A 13 -0.45 -7.71 2.30
CA PHE A 13 -0.48 -7.16 3.64
C PHE A 13 -1.08 -8.17 4.61
N ASN A 14 -0.55 -8.15 5.82
CA ASN A 14 -1.09 -8.81 7.01
C ASN A 14 -0.61 -8.01 8.23
N LEU A 15 -1.08 -8.36 9.43
CA LEU A 15 -0.71 -7.63 10.65
C LEU A 15 0.80 -7.59 10.91
N GLU A 16 1.54 -8.64 10.56
CA GLU A 16 3.00 -8.67 10.76
C GLU A 16 3.70 -7.72 9.77
N ARG A 17 3.31 -7.76 8.50
CA ARG A 17 3.86 -6.89 7.44
C ARG A 17 3.54 -5.43 7.71
N LEU A 18 2.32 -5.13 8.16
CA LEU A 18 1.95 -3.77 8.57
C LEU A 18 2.84 -3.26 9.71
N LYS A 19 3.06 -4.05 10.76
CA LYS A 19 3.97 -3.67 11.85
C LYS A 19 5.39 -3.39 11.35
N LEU A 20 5.89 -4.19 10.41
CA LEU A 20 7.20 -3.97 9.79
C LEU A 20 7.23 -2.67 8.98
N VAL A 21 6.18 -2.40 8.19
CA VAL A 21 6.04 -1.16 7.42
C VAL A 21 5.99 0.04 8.36
N GLU A 22 5.13 0.05 9.37
CA GLU A 22 5.00 1.16 10.31
C GLU A 22 6.29 1.40 11.09
N ASN A 23 7.00 0.33 11.47
CA ASN A 23 8.31 0.48 12.11
C ASN A 23 9.36 1.08 11.15
N ALA A 24 9.30 0.77 9.85
CA ALA A 24 10.20 1.36 8.86
C ALA A 24 9.85 2.82 8.57
N LEU A 25 8.55 3.15 8.48
CA LEU A 25 8.03 4.49 8.21
C LEU A 25 8.00 5.40 9.46
N LYS A 26 8.14 4.81 10.65
CA LYS A 26 8.02 5.48 11.96
C LYS A 26 6.67 6.13 12.24
N ARG A 27 5.64 5.75 11.48
CA ARG A 27 4.27 6.27 11.58
C ARG A 27 3.26 5.21 11.13
N PRO A 28 2.00 5.28 11.61
CA PRO A 28 0.94 4.41 11.10
C PRO A 28 0.69 4.63 9.61
N ILE A 29 0.52 3.55 8.85
CA ILE A 29 0.34 3.64 7.39
C ILE A 29 -0.93 4.42 7.02
N ILE A 30 -1.99 4.27 7.83
CA ILE A 30 -3.26 4.95 7.59
C ILE A 30 -3.15 6.46 7.79
N THR A 31 -2.34 6.91 8.74
CA THR A 31 -2.10 8.35 8.97
C THR A 31 -1.47 8.97 7.74
N ILE A 32 -0.41 8.36 7.19
CA ILE A 32 0.26 8.81 5.95
C ILE A 32 -0.77 8.89 4.81
N TYR A 33 -1.55 7.82 4.63
CA TYR A 33 -2.56 7.77 3.57
C TYR A 33 -3.59 8.88 3.70
N THR A 34 -4.10 9.17 4.90
CA THR A 34 -5.12 10.20 5.12
C THR A 34 -4.56 11.63 5.02
N GLU A 35 -3.35 11.89 5.52
CA GLU A 35 -2.73 13.22 5.50
C GLU A 35 -2.46 13.71 4.09
N HIS A 36 -2.14 12.79 3.18
CA HIS A 36 -1.80 13.10 1.80
C HIS A 36 -2.94 12.79 0.82
N SER A 37 -4.20 12.78 1.29
CA SER A 37 -5.38 12.55 0.45
C SER A 37 -5.29 11.29 -0.42
N GLY A 38 -4.73 10.22 0.16
CA GLY A 38 -4.56 8.92 -0.47
C GLY A 38 -3.26 8.72 -1.25
N ALA A 39 -2.28 9.63 -1.12
CA ALA A 39 -0.99 9.54 -1.82
C ALA A 39 0.18 9.18 -0.89
N PHE A 40 1.01 8.23 -1.31
CA PHE A 40 2.28 7.91 -0.66
C PHE A 40 3.45 8.59 -1.39
N SER A 41 4.46 9.06 -0.66
CA SER A 41 5.73 9.49 -1.26
C SER A 41 6.45 8.31 -1.91
N ILE A 42 7.38 8.60 -2.82
CA ILE A 42 8.19 7.57 -3.51
C ILE A 42 8.94 6.68 -2.50
N SER A 43 9.54 7.27 -1.47
CA SER A 43 10.27 6.52 -0.43
C SER A 43 9.36 5.64 0.42
N GLU A 44 8.13 6.09 0.69
CA GLU A 44 7.14 5.28 1.42
C GLU A 44 6.70 4.08 0.57
N MET A 45 6.40 4.31 -0.71
CA MET A 45 6.03 3.22 -1.62
C MET A 45 7.16 2.20 -1.81
N GLU A 46 8.42 2.65 -1.94
CA GLU A 46 9.56 1.75 -2.03
C GLU A 46 9.71 0.90 -0.76
N THR A 47 9.54 1.52 0.41
CA THR A 47 9.58 0.81 1.69
C THR A 47 8.49 -0.24 1.78
N ILE A 48 7.28 0.09 1.35
CA ILE A 48 6.15 -0.85 1.27
C ILE A 48 6.48 -2.01 0.33
N PHE A 49 7.02 -1.75 -0.86
CA PHE A 49 7.42 -2.80 -1.81
C PHE A 49 8.45 -3.75 -1.21
N ARG A 50 9.49 -3.20 -0.59
CA ARG A 50 10.57 -4.00 0.03
C ARG A 50 10.07 -4.97 1.09
N ILE A 51 8.97 -4.65 1.76
CA ILE A 51 8.41 -5.46 2.84
C ILE A 51 7.30 -6.38 2.34
N CYS A 52 6.46 -5.92 1.42
CA CYS A 52 5.18 -6.56 1.09
C CYS A 52 5.12 -7.18 -0.31
N LEU A 53 6.13 -6.98 -1.17
CA LEU A 53 6.11 -7.51 -2.54
C LEU A 53 6.35 -9.01 -2.58
N LYS A 54 5.58 -9.70 -3.41
CA LYS A 54 5.65 -11.13 -3.63
C LYS A 54 5.45 -11.45 -5.11
N GLU A 55 6.23 -12.39 -5.64
CA GLU A 55 6.02 -12.93 -6.99
C GLU A 55 4.76 -13.80 -7.00
N ASP A 56 3.99 -13.75 -8.08
CA ASP A 56 2.75 -14.51 -8.16
C ASP A 56 3.01 -16.02 -8.04
N GLY A 57 2.20 -16.71 -7.24
CA GLY A 57 2.37 -18.12 -6.92
C GLY A 57 3.59 -18.47 -6.04
N ALA A 58 4.44 -17.53 -5.65
CA ALA A 58 5.50 -17.80 -4.68
C ALA A 58 4.92 -18.08 -3.28
N ASP A 59 5.71 -18.64 -2.37
CA ASP A 59 5.35 -18.73 -0.94
C ASP A 59 6.02 -17.64 -0.10
N THR A 60 7.12 -17.11 -0.57
CA THR A 60 7.96 -16.13 0.13
C THR A 60 7.92 -14.75 -0.51
N PHE A 61 8.17 -13.72 0.29
CA PHE A 61 8.30 -12.34 -0.18
C PHE A 61 9.63 -12.13 -0.94
N CYS A 62 9.65 -11.16 -1.85
CA CYS A 62 10.84 -10.77 -2.57
C CYS A 62 11.95 -10.28 -1.63
N SER A 63 13.21 -10.45 -2.04
CA SER A 63 14.32 -9.83 -1.32
C SER A 63 14.27 -8.30 -1.42
N ASN A 64 14.86 -7.59 -0.46
CA ASN A 64 14.94 -6.12 -0.46
C ASN A 64 15.45 -5.56 -1.80
N LYS A 65 16.54 -6.13 -2.33
CA LYS A 65 17.14 -5.69 -3.59
C LYS A 65 16.19 -5.89 -4.77
N GLN A 66 15.64 -7.11 -4.89
CA GLN A 66 14.71 -7.45 -5.97
C GLN A 66 13.47 -6.54 -5.93
N ALA A 67 12.90 -6.32 -4.74
CA ALA A 67 11.73 -5.47 -4.59
C ALA A 67 12.00 -4.00 -4.96
N SER A 68 13.15 -3.45 -4.60
CA SER A 68 13.57 -2.11 -5.05
C SER A 68 13.74 -2.05 -6.57
N GLU A 69 14.36 -3.05 -7.19
CA GLU A 69 14.52 -3.11 -8.65
C GLU A 69 13.16 -3.15 -9.37
N ILE A 70 12.22 -3.95 -8.87
CA ILE A 70 10.85 -4.04 -9.40
C ILE A 70 10.10 -2.73 -9.20
N PHE A 71 10.19 -2.11 -8.03
CA PHE A 71 9.58 -0.81 -7.75
C PHE A 71 10.06 0.27 -8.74
N GLN A 72 11.38 0.36 -8.93
CA GLN A 72 11.98 1.34 -9.85
C GLN A 72 11.60 1.08 -11.30
N ALA A 73 11.46 -0.19 -11.71
CA ALA A 73 10.95 -0.54 -13.03
C ALA A 73 9.48 -0.14 -13.20
N ALA A 74 8.64 -0.45 -12.20
CA ALA A 74 7.21 -0.10 -12.20
C ALA A 74 6.97 1.41 -12.22
N LEU A 75 7.77 2.21 -11.51
CA LEU A 75 7.66 3.67 -11.53
C LEU A 75 7.98 4.29 -12.90
N LYS A 76 8.84 3.65 -13.69
CA LYS A 76 9.29 4.18 -15.00
C LYS A 76 8.32 3.87 -16.14
N THR A 77 7.23 3.14 -15.88
CA THR A 77 6.18 2.93 -16.88
C THR A 77 5.31 4.18 -17.02
N GLU A 78 4.49 4.21 -18.07
CA GLU A 78 3.44 5.22 -18.19
C GLU A 78 2.53 5.20 -16.97
N ASN A 79 2.24 6.37 -16.39
CA ASN A 79 1.48 6.55 -15.15
C ASN A 79 2.03 5.74 -13.94
N GLY A 80 3.32 5.37 -13.94
CA GLY A 80 3.91 4.45 -12.96
C GLY A 80 3.67 4.84 -11.50
N TYR A 81 3.86 6.12 -11.14
CA TYR A 81 3.57 6.62 -9.78
C TYR A 81 2.11 6.36 -9.38
N LEU A 82 1.15 6.78 -10.22
CA LEU A 82 -0.27 6.64 -9.94
C LEU A 82 -0.67 5.17 -9.85
N ASN A 83 -0.18 4.34 -10.77
CA ASN A 83 -0.47 2.90 -10.82
C ASN A 83 0.05 2.20 -9.56
N VAL A 84 1.29 2.50 -9.14
CA VAL A 84 1.88 1.93 -7.93
C VAL A 84 1.14 2.38 -6.67
N ASN A 85 0.83 3.68 -6.56
CA ASN A 85 0.07 4.21 -5.43
C ASN A 85 -1.32 3.56 -5.30
N ASN A 86 -2.03 3.45 -6.42
CA ASN A 86 -3.35 2.83 -6.46
C ASN A 86 -3.29 1.34 -6.15
N GLU A 87 -2.25 0.64 -6.59
CA GLU A 87 -2.06 -0.77 -6.28
C GLU A 87 -1.81 -1.00 -4.78
N ILE A 88 -0.99 -0.16 -4.15
CA ILE A 88 -0.79 -0.19 -2.69
C ILE A 88 -2.13 0.05 -1.99
N ALA A 89 -2.86 1.11 -2.36
CA ALA A 89 -4.13 1.46 -1.74
C ALA A 89 -5.19 0.34 -1.88
N ARG A 90 -5.34 -0.19 -3.10
CA ARG A 90 -6.25 -1.29 -3.42
C ARG A 90 -5.95 -2.51 -2.54
N GLN A 91 -4.70 -2.95 -2.55
CA GLN A 91 -4.31 -4.16 -1.83
C GLN A 91 -4.35 -3.98 -0.31
N LEU A 92 -4.02 -2.78 0.19
CA LEU A 92 -4.16 -2.45 1.61
C LEU A 92 -5.62 -2.51 2.05
N ASN A 93 -6.56 -2.04 1.21
CA ASN A 93 -8.00 -2.12 1.49
C ASN A 93 -8.51 -3.57 1.45
N GLU A 94 -8.07 -4.37 0.47
CA GLU A 94 -8.47 -5.77 0.33
C GLU A 94 -7.96 -6.65 1.47
N ASP A 95 -6.68 -6.52 1.82
CA ASP A 95 -6.05 -7.36 2.85
C ASP A 95 -6.33 -6.87 4.27
N CYS A 96 -6.47 -5.56 4.46
CA CYS A 96 -6.59 -4.92 5.76
C CYS A 96 -7.76 -3.93 5.80
N PRO A 97 -9.01 -4.39 5.53
CA PRO A 97 -10.19 -3.51 5.48
C PRO A 97 -10.46 -2.80 6.80
N PHE A 98 -10.01 -3.35 7.93
CA PHE A 98 -10.13 -2.73 9.26
C PHE A 98 -9.40 -1.38 9.39
N LEU A 99 -8.47 -1.05 8.49
CA LEU A 99 -7.82 0.27 8.44
C LEU A 99 -8.74 1.35 7.83
N PHE A 100 -9.77 0.95 7.09
CA PHE A 100 -10.66 1.84 6.34
C PHE A 100 -12.07 1.74 6.93
N PRO A 101 -12.44 2.59 7.91
CA PRO A 101 -13.79 2.57 8.45
C PRO A 101 -14.81 2.87 7.36
N ASN A 102 -15.83 2.00 7.21
CA ASN A 102 -16.97 2.23 6.33
C ASN A 102 -17.75 3.46 6.82
N ILE A 103 -17.67 4.56 6.07
CA ILE A 103 -18.34 5.84 6.40
C ILE A 103 -19.88 5.70 6.39
N SER A 104 -20.43 4.60 5.84
CA SER A 104 -21.87 4.31 5.77
C SER A 104 -22.57 4.06 7.11
N SER A 105 -21.88 4.16 8.25
CA SER A 105 -22.49 4.02 9.58
C SER A 105 -22.46 5.29 10.44
N VAL A 106 -21.91 6.41 9.95
CA VAL A 106 -21.88 7.69 10.70
C VAL A 106 -22.72 8.74 9.96
N SER A 107 -24.00 8.44 9.77
CA SER A 107 -25.03 9.46 9.60
C SER A 107 -26.01 9.31 10.75
N ASN A 108 -25.60 9.82 11.93
CA ASN A 108 -26.57 10.25 12.92
C ASN A 108 -26.01 11.33 13.87
N THR A 109 -26.83 12.37 13.98
CA THR A 109 -26.99 13.35 15.05
C THR A 109 -25.86 14.35 15.30
N SER A 110 -26.03 15.56 14.77
CA SER A 110 -26.41 16.71 15.61
C SER A 110 -26.68 17.95 14.73
N GLU A 111 -27.95 18.17 14.38
CA GLU A 111 -28.42 19.54 14.15
C GLU A 111 -28.61 20.20 15.53
N PRO A 112 -28.10 21.42 15.75
CA PRO A 112 -28.41 22.17 16.96
C PRO A 112 -29.80 22.78 16.80
N ASN A 113 -30.77 22.27 17.57
CA ASN A 113 -31.99 23.01 17.88
C ASN A 113 -31.75 23.76 19.20
N GLU A 114 -31.40 25.03 19.11
CA GLU A 114 -31.96 26.16 19.88
C GLU A 114 -31.33 27.49 19.44
#